data_AF-A0A369K4J5-F1
#
_entry.id   AF-A0A369K4J5-F1
#
_cell.length_a   1.000
_cell.length_b   1.000
_cell.length_c   1.000
_cell.angle_alpha   90.00
_cell.angle_beta   90.00
_cell.angle_gamma   90.00
#
_symmetry.space_group_name_H-M   'P 1'
#
loop_
_entity.id
_entity.type
_entity.pdbx_description
1 polymer ?
#
loop_
_entity_poly.entity_id
_entity_poly.type
_entity_poly.pdbx_seq_one_letter_code
_entity_poly.pdbx_strand_id
1 'polypeptide(L)'
;MTAVVPPVVPIVPIVPITSSDVEIATRAADHFTRIYYTTYDSDTRLNDLPQFYRPNSSLTWNGKPFQGVEGVRQLIEKMPSTKHEVLSFDCHPIPGTSPPSLMVTVSGNVTHGRGPAGNPPTTSSRNPEGQPRVFSQTFLLVPDPAAPATKPGELAKYYVSADALRFVG
;
A
#
# COMPACT_ATOMS: atom_id res chain seq x y z
N MET A 1 25.75 30.07 -34.96
CA MET A 1 25.15 29.12 -34.01
C MET A 1 24.55 29.92 -32.86
N THR A 2 23.24 30.14 -32.89
CA THR A 2 22.50 30.85 -31.83
C THR A 2 22.17 29.86 -30.71
N ALA A 3 22.62 30.12 -29.49
CA ALA A 3 22.29 29.31 -28.33
C ALA A 3 20.79 29.47 -28.01
N VAL A 4 20.05 28.37 -28.03
CA VAL A 4 18.65 28.33 -27.58
C VAL A 4 18.69 28.31 -26.05
N VAL A 5 18.22 29.40 -25.42
CA VAL A 5 18.03 29.45 -23.96
C VAL A 5 16.89 28.48 -23.62
N PRO A 6 17.10 27.50 -22.71
CA PRO A 6 16.04 26.59 -22.32
C PRO A 6 14.88 27.37 -21.69
N PRO A 7 13.61 26.95 -21.92
CA PRO A 7 12.47 27.61 -21.35
C PRO A 7 12.53 27.58 -19.81
N VAL A 8 12.27 28.72 -19.19
CA VAL A 8 12.13 28.82 -17.73
C VAL A 8 10.94 27.96 -17.32
N VAL A 9 11.19 26.88 -16.59
CA VAL A 9 10.11 26.07 -16.00
C VAL A 9 9.42 26.94 -14.95
N PRO A 10 8.10 27.19 -15.04
CA PRO A 10 7.40 27.99 -14.05
C PRO A 10 7.56 27.34 -12.66
N ILE A 11 7.95 28.15 -11.68
CA ILE A 11 8.04 27.72 -10.29
C ILE A 11 6.61 27.45 -9.82
N VAL A 12 6.25 26.18 -9.65
CA VAL A 12 4.94 25.79 -9.11
C VAL A 12 4.87 26.32 -7.66
N PRO A 13 3.86 27.13 -7.31
CA PRO A 13 3.74 27.64 -5.95
C PRO A 13 3.60 26.46 -4.97
N ILE A 14 4.41 26.48 -3.91
CA ILE A 14 4.41 25.45 -2.88
C ILE A 14 3.11 25.62 -2.09
N VAL A 15 2.16 24.68 -2.26
CA VAL A 15 0.94 24.64 -1.43
C VAL A 15 1.35 24.12 -0.06
N PRO A 16 1.21 24.91 1.02
CA PRO A 16 1.58 24.45 2.36
C PRO A 16 0.62 23.37 2.84
N ILE A 17 1.14 22.38 3.55
CA ILE A 17 0.35 21.35 4.23
C ILE A 17 -0.37 22.02 5.41
N THR A 18 -1.68 21.83 5.50
CA THR A 18 -2.50 22.34 6.60
C THR A 18 -2.71 21.29 7.69
N SER A 19 -3.14 21.71 8.88
CA SER A 19 -3.55 20.77 9.94
C SER A 19 -4.70 19.85 9.50
N SER A 20 -5.62 20.36 8.68
CA SER A 20 -6.71 19.56 8.10
C SER A 20 -6.17 18.45 7.19
N ASP A 21 -5.12 18.71 6.42
CA ASP A 21 -4.48 17.70 5.56
C ASP A 21 -3.88 16.57 6.40
N VAL A 22 -3.27 16.91 7.53
CA VAL A 22 -2.73 15.93 8.49
C VAL A 22 -3.87 15.09 9.08
N GLU A 23 -4.96 15.70 9.53
CA GLU A 23 -6.13 14.98 10.07
C GLU A 23 -6.79 14.04 9.05
N ILE A 24 -6.90 14.48 7.79
CA ILE A 24 -7.40 13.65 6.69
C ILE A 24 -6.44 12.49 6.45
N ALA A 25 -5.13 12.75 6.39
CA ALA A 25 -4.11 11.73 6.18
C ALA A 25 -4.16 10.64 7.26
N THR A 26 -4.19 11.02 8.54
CA THR A 26 -4.23 10.07 9.66
C THR A 26 -5.46 9.18 9.59
N ARG A 27 -6.66 9.74 9.39
CA ARG A 27 -7.89 8.95 9.33
C ARG A 27 -7.95 8.05 8.09
N ALA A 28 -7.49 8.55 6.94
CA ALA A 28 -7.46 7.78 5.70
C ALA A 28 -6.45 6.63 5.76
N ALA A 29 -5.26 6.86 6.34
CA ALA A 29 -4.24 5.82 6.52
C ALA A 29 -4.66 4.74 7.53
N ASP A 30 -5.24 5.13 8.67
CA ASP A 30 -5.81 4.18 9.64
C ASP A 30 -6.88 3.29 9.00
N HIS A 31 -7.83 3.93 8.30
CA HIS A 31 -8.88 3.20 7.62
C HIS A 31 -8.32 2.28 6.52
N PHE A 32 -7.42 2.80 5.68
CA PHE A 32 -6.79 2.06 4.58
C PHE A 32 -6.03 0.84 5.09
N THR A 33 -5.15 0.99 6.08
CA THR A 33 -4.34 -0.13 6.59
C THR A 33 -5.24 -1.24 7.14
N ARG A 34 -6.28 -0.90 7.91
CA ARG A 34 -7.25 -1.86 8.42
C ARG A 34 -7.92 -2.65 7.29
N ILE A 35 -8.51 -1.95 6.31
CA ILE A 35 -9.27 -2.63 5.23
C ILE A 35 -8.34 -3.38 4.27
N TYR A 36 -7.15 -2.85 3.99
CA TYR A 36 -6.21 -3.45 3.05
C TYR A 36 -5.71 -4.79 3.57
N TYR A 37 -5.18 -4.85 4.80
CA TYR A 37 -4.68 -6.11 5.37
C TYR A 37 -5.79 -7.09 5.72
N THR A 38 -6.97 -6.61 6.13
CA THR A 38 -8.15 -7.49 6.29
C THR A 38 -8.53 -8.13 4.95
N THR A 39 -8.50 -7.37 3.86
CA THR A 39 -8.80 -7.89 2.51
C THR A 39 -7.70 -8.83 2.05
N TYR A 40 -6.43 -8.50 2.29
CA TYR A 40 -5.28 -9.32 1.93
C TYR A 40 -5.39 -10.71 2.56
N ASP A 41 -5.79 -10.78 3.83
CA ASP A 41 -5.92 -12.04 4.58
C ASP A 41 -7.23 -12.80 4.33
N SER A 42 -8.15 -12.24 3.53
CA SER A 42 -9.46 -12.85 3.28
C SER A 42 -9.40 -13.97 2.22
N ASP A 43 -10.38 -14.87 2.26
CA ASP A 43 -10.55 -15.91 1.24
C ASP A 43 -10.89 -15.33 -0.15
N THR A 44 -11.43 -14.11 -0.21
CA THR A 44 -11.81 -13.41 -1.45
C THR A 44 -10.71 -12.51 -2.00
N ARG A 45 -9.52 -12.50 -1.40
CA ARG A 45 -8.38 -11.62 -1.74
C ARG A 45 -8.01 -11.61 -3.23
N LEU A 46 -8.21 -12.72 -3.96
CA LEU A 46 -7.92 -12.79 -5.40
C LEU A 46 -8.79 -11.84 -6.24
N ASN A 47 -10.00 -11.53 -5.76
CA ASN A 47 -10.94 -10.65 -6.43
C ASN A 47 -10.96 -9.24 -5.82
N ASP A 48 -10.76 -9.16 -4.50
CA ASP A 48 -10.98 -7.91 -3.77
C ASP A 48 -9.70 -7.07 -3.63
N LEU A 49 -8.55 -7.70 -3.37
CA LEU A 49 -7.29 -6.98 -3.21
C LEU A 49 -6.87 -6.19 -4.47
N PRO A 50 -7.02 -6.73 -5.70
CA PRO A 50 -6.72 -5.96 -6.90
C PRO A 50 -7.55 -4.67 -7.08
N GLN A 51 -8.72 -4.56 -6.43
CA GLN A 51 -9.59 -3.36 -6.55
C GLN A 51 -8.99 -2.11 -5.89
N PHE A 52 -8.01 -2.29 -5.01
CA PHE A 52 -7.23 -1.18 -4.43
C PHE A 52 -6.30 -0.52 -5.45
N TYR A 53 -6.05 -1.15 -6.60
CA TYR A 53 -5.08 -0.70 -7.60
C TYR A 53 -5.77 -0.21 -8.87
N ARG A 54 -5.02 0.51 -9.72
CA ARG A 54 -5.43 1.00 -11.04
C ARG A 54 -4.46 0.46 -12.10
N PRO A 55 -4.80 0.50 -13.41
CA PRO A 55 -3.93 -0.04 -14.45
C PRO A 55 -2.50 0.52 -14.46
N ASN A 56 -2.32 1.77 -14.04
CA ASN A 56 -1.03 2.44 -13.95
C ASN A 56 -0.34 2.29 -12.58
N SER A 57 -0.95 1.60 -11.62
CA SER A 57 -0.34 1.40 -10.30
C SER A 57 0.91 0.55 -10.40
N SER A 58 1.96 0.90 -9.65
CA SER A 58 3.18 0.11 -9.56
C SER A 58 3.24 -0.67 -8.25
N LEU A 59 3.75 -1.89 -8.30
CA LEU A 59 3.97 -2.74 -7.14
C LEU A 59 5.37 -3.34 -7.21
N THR A 60 6.11 -3.33 -6.11
CA THR A 60 7.38 -4.06 -5.98
C THR A 60 7.31 -4.97 -4.76
N TRP A 61 7.43 -6.28 -4.99
CA TRP A 61 7.42 -7.29 -3.92
C TRP A 61 8.79 -7.92 -3.82
N ASN A 62 9.52 -7.65 -2.73
CA ASN A 62 10.91 -8.07 -2.52
C ASN A 62 11.83 -7.77 -3.71
N GLY A 63 11.67 -6.60 -4.32
CA GLY A 63 12.45 -6.16 -5.48
C GLY A 63 11.94 -6.65 -6.84
N LYS A 64 10.94 -7.55 -6.87
CA LYS A 64 10.30 -7.97 -8.11
C LYS A 64 9.17 -7.00 -8.50
N PRO A 65 9.20 -6.39 -9.69
CA PRO A 65 8.16 -5.46 -10.12
C PRO A 65 6.91 -6.18 -10.63
N PHE A 66 5.77 -5.54 -10.42
CA PHE A 66 4.43 -5.89 -10.90
C PHE A 66 3.70 -4.58 -11.25
N GLN A 67 2.68 -4.68 -12.09
CA GLN A 67 1.92 -3.50 -12.51
C GLN A 67 0.42 -3.77 -12.54
N GLY A 68 -0.31 -2.82 -11.98
CA GLY A 68 -1.75 -2.73 -11.98
C GLY A 68 -2.48 -3.94 -11.39
N VAL A 69 -3.77 -3.99 -11.69
CA VAL A 69 -4.71 -5.01 -11.19
C VAL A 69 -4.22 -6.43 -11.51
N GLU A 70 -3.74 -6.67 -12.74
CA GLU A 70 -3.29 -8.00 -13.14
C GLU A 70 -1.94 -8.39 -12.53
N GLY A 71 -1.02 -7.44 -12.32
CA GLY A 71 0.21 -7.70 -11.60
C GLY A 71 -0.05 -8.14 -10.16
N VAL A 72 -1.00 -7.49 -9.49
CA VAL A 72 -1.45 -7.88 -8.14
C VAL A 72 -2.07 -9.27 -8.17
N ARG A 73 -3.01 -9.53 -9.10
CA ARG A 73 -3.63 -10.86 -9.23
C ARG A 73 -2.59 -11.97 -9.41
N GLN A 74 -1.62 -11.77 -10.31
CA GLN A 74 -0.53 -12.72 -10.56
C GLN A 74 0.35 -12.97 -9.33
N LEU A 75 0.60 -11.96 -8.51
CA LEU A 75 1.34 -12.10 -7.26
C LEU A 75 0.54 -12.95 -6.26
N ILE A 76 -0.72 -12.59 -6.03
CA ILE A 76 -1.56 -13.18 -4.98
C ILE A 76 -1.96 -14.62 -5.33
N GLU A 77 -2.19 -14.93 -6.60
CA GLU A 77 -2.50 -16.29 -7.09
C GLU A 77 -1.40 -17.30 -6.72
N LYS A 78 -0.14 -16.86 -6.71
CA LYS A 78 1.02 -17.70 -6.39
C LYS A 78 1.42 -17.67 -4.92
N MET A 79 0.73 -16.87 -4.12
CA MET A 79 1.01 -16.71 -2.70
C MET A 79 0.10 -17.64 -1.90
N PRO A 80 0.58 -18.30 -0.84
CA PRO A 80 -0.32 -18.94 0.13
C PRO A 80 -1.26 -17.93 0.79
N SER A 81 -2.27 -18.41 1.53
CA SER A 81 -3.04 -17.54 2.44
C SER A 81 -2.10 -16.80 3.38
N THR A 82 -2.48 -15.61 3.82
CA THR A 82 -1.66 -14.81 4.72
C THR A 82 -2.40 -14.51 6.00
N LYS A 83 -1.64 -14.23 7.05
CA LYS A 83 -2.12 -13.55 8.24
C LYS A 83 -1.15 -12.44 8.60
N HIS A 84 -1.60 -11.20 8.48
CA HIS A 84 -0.85 -10.01 8.84
C HIS A 84 -1.17 -9.60 10.28
N GLU A 85 -0.11 -9.23 11.00
CA GLU A 85 -0.16 -8.52 12.26
C GLU A 85 0.53 -7.17 12.04
N VAL A 86 -0.28 -6.12 11.87
CA VAL A 86 0.23 -4.75 11.75
C VAL A 86 0.67 -4.28 13.13
N LEU A 87 1.96 -3.95 13.26
CA LEU A 87 2.53 -3.48 14.54
C LEU A 87 2.55 -1.95 14.62
N SER A 88 2.86 -1.31 13.51
CA SER A 88 2.86 0.15 13.42
C SER A 88 2.63 0.62 11.99
N PHE A 89 2.10 1.83 11.87
CA PHE A 89 2.11 2.57 10.63
C PHE A 89 2.32 4.05 10.91
N ASP A 90 2.76 4.77 9.89
CA ASP A 90 2.89 6.22 9.88
C ASP A 90 2.44 6.75 8.51
N CYS A 91 2.02 8.02 8.46
CA CYS A 91 1.54 8.63 7.22
C CYS A 91 1.90 10.11 7.09
N HIS A 92 2.22 10.52 5.86
CA HIS A 92 2.51 11.90 5.51
C HIS A 92 1.62 12.37 4.34
N PRO A 93 0.92 13.50 4.45
CA PRO A 93 0.25 14.11 3.31
C PRO A 93 1.27 14.66 2.32
N ILE A 94 1.02 14.45 1.04
CA ILE A 94 1.79 14.95 -0.09
C ILE A 94 1.00 16.14 -0.69
N PRO A 95 1.62 17.34 -0.78
CA PRO A 95 0.98 18.51 -1.38
C PRO A 95 0.60 18.30 -2.85
N GLY A 96 -0.43 19.02 -3.30
CA GLY A 96 -0.77 19.13 -4.73
C GLY A 96 -2.17 18.67 -5.11
N THR A 97 -2.88 17.94 -4.23
CA THR A 97 -4.28 17.55 -4.42
C THR A 97 -5.11 17.90 -3.18
N SER A 98 -6.42 18.06 -3.36
CA SER A 98 -7.38 18.24 -2.25
C SER A 98 -8.54 17.24 -2.43
N PRO A 99 -8.64 16.18 -1.61
CA PRO A 99 -7.79 15.87 -0.46
C PRO A 99 -6.35 15.47 -0.87
N PRO A 100 -5.36 15.52 0.04
CA PRO A 100 -3.97 15.23 -0.29
C PRO A 100 -3.77 13.76 -0.63
N SER A 101 -2.79 13.49 -1.50
CA SER A 101 -2.23 12.14 -1.66
C SER A 101 -1.40 11.79 -0.43
N LEU A 102 -1.23 10.51 -0.11
CA LEU A 102 -0.64 10.07 1.15
C LEU A 102 0.52 9.12 0.91
N MET A 103 1.64 9.36 1.58
CA MET A 103 2.67 8.33 1.76
C MET A 103 2.40 7.61 3.07
N VAL A 104 2.17 6.30 3.03
CA VAL A 104 1.91 5.46 4.20
C VAL A 104 3.01 4.43 4.33
N THR A 105 3.64 4.32 5.50
CA THR A 105 4.60 3.25 5.79
C THR A 105 4.04 2.36 6.88
N VAL A 106 4.11 1.05 6.68
CA VAL A 106 3.59 0.03 7.59
C VAL A 106 4.70 -0.95 7.92
N SER A 107 4.79 -1.33 9.20
CA SER A 107 5.67 -2.41 9.65
C SER A 107 4.85 -3.43 10.45
N GLY A 108 5.19 -4.71 10.29
CA GLY A 108 4.48 -5.77 10.97
C GLY A 108 5.07 -7.15 10.70
N ASN A 109 4.32 -8.17 11.10
CA ASN A 109 4.62 -9.56 10.81
C ASN A 109 3.61 -10.11 9.81
N VAL A 110 4.07 -10.99 8.93
CA VAL A 110 3.18 -11.79 8.08
C VAL A 110 3.52 -13.26 8.18
N THR A 111 2.50 -14.06 8.45
CA THR A 111 2.54 -15.52 8.43
C THR A 111 1.92 -16.00 7.14
N HIS A 112 2.60 -16.91 6.43
CA HIS A 112 2.08 -17.51 5.20
C HIS A 112 1.56 -18.93 5.46
N GLY A 113 0.51 -19.31 4.73
CA GLY A 113 -0.16 -20.60 4.85
C GLY A 113 -0.81 -20.80 6.22
N ARG A 114 -0.64 -22.00 6.77
CA ARG A 114 -1.15 -22.40 8.09
C ARG A 114 -0.18 -22.08 9.24
N GLY A 115 0.85 -21.30 8.97
CA GLY A 115 1.90 -21.00 9.94
C GLY A 115 2.67 -22.23 10.42
N PRO A 116 3.41 -22.15 11.54
CA PRO A 116 4.19 -23.27 12.07
C PRO A 116 3.32 -24.47 12.46
N ALA A 117 2.07 -24.21 12.88
CA ALA A 117 1.09 -25.26 13.22
C ALA A 117 0.63 -26.07 12.01
N GLY A 118 0.82 -25.57 10.79
CA GLY A 118 0.56 -26.29 9.55
C GLY A 118 1.64 -27.28 9.14
N ASN A 119 2.81 -27.22 9.76
CA ASN A 119 3.93 -28.09 9.43
C ASN A 119 3.77 -29.48 10.08
N PRO A 120 4.33 -30.54 9.48
CA PRO A 120 4.43 -31.84 10.12
C PRO A 120 5.02 -31.74 11.55
N PRO A 121 4.56 -32.55 12.52
CA PRO A 121 5.07 -32.50 13.90
C PRO A 121 6.58 -32.74 14.05
N THR A 122 7.20 -33.36 13.03
CA THR A 122 8.63 -33.63 12.97
C THR A 122 9.45 -32.47 12.42
N THR A 123 8.80 -31.42 11.91
CA THR A 123 9.47 -30.26 11.35
C THR A 123 10.19 -29.49 12.44
N SER A 124 11.50 -29.31 12.25
CA SER A 124 12.35 -28.52 13.15
C SER A 124 11.79 -27.13 13.38
N SER A 125 11.86 -26.64 14.62
CA SER A 125 11.52 -25.25 14.96
C SER A 125 12.41 -24.21 14.27
N ARG A 126 13.56 -24.64 13.72
CA ARG A 126 14.44 -23.81 12.89
C ARG A 126 14.04 -23.78 11.42
N ASN A 127 13.03 -24.54 11.00
CA ASN A 127 12.54 -24.46 9.63
C ASN A 127 11.92 -23.08 9.41
N PRO A 128 12.42 -22.26 8.46
CA PRO A 128 11.84 -20.96 8.17
C PRO A 128 10.45 -21.06 7.52
N GLU A 129 10.06 -22.21 6.97
CA GLU A 129 8.76 -22.38 6.33
C GLU A 129 7.61 -22.25 7.34
N GLY A 130 6.65 -21.37 6.99
CA GLY A 130 5.50 -21.07 7.84
C GLY A 130 5.80 -20.16 9.02
N GLN A 131 7.06 -19.79 9.29
CA GLN A 131 7.37 -18.84 10.36
C GLN A 131 6.91 -17.42 10.00
N PRO A 132 6.44 -16.62 10.98
CA PRO A 132 6.18 -15.21 10.77
C PRO A 132 7.44 -14.49 10.28
N ARG A 133 7.27 -13.60 9.31
CA ARG A 133 8.35 -12.77 8.78
C ARG A 133 8.03 -11.30 9.01
N VAL A 134 9.02 -10.54 9.47
CA VAL A 134 8.88 -9.09 9.59
C VAL A 134 8.87 -8.50 8.19
N PHE A 135 7.94 -7.57 7.94
CA PHE A 135 7.85 -6.83 6.70
C PHE A 135 7.85 -5.32 6.97
N SER A 136 8.34 -4.59 5.99
CA SER A 136 8.12 -3.15 5.82
C SER A 136 7.45 -2.94 4.48
N GLN A 137 6.36 -2.19 4.46
CA GLN A 137 5.61 -1.88 3.25
C GLN A 137 5.31 -0.38 3.18
N THR A 138 5.57 0.23 2.02
CA THR A 138 5.28 1.64 1.78
C THR A 138 4.28 1.77 0.63
N PHE A 139 3.28 2.61 0.82
CA PHE A 139 2.25 2.92 -0.15
C PHE A 139 2.27 4.40 -0.51
N LEU A 140 2.02 4.69 -1.79
CA LEU A 140 1.53 5.98 -2.25
C LEU A 140 0.04 5.85 -2.55
N LEU A 141 -0.80 6.48 -1.73
CA LEU A 141 -2.24 6.54 -1.92
C LEU A 141 -2.62 7.83 -2.62
N VAL A 142 -3.48 7.73 -3.62
CA VAL A 142 -3.97 8.88 -4.40
C VAL A 142 -5.50 8.92 -4.30
N PRO A 143 -6.12 10.10 -4.07
CA PRO A 143 -7.56 10.23 -4.13
C PRO A 143 -8.08 9.76 -5.47
N ASP A 144 -9.15 8.98 -5.48
CA ASP A 144 -9.76 8.47 -6.69
C ASP A 144 -10.66 9.54 -7.34
N PRO A 145 -10.26 10.15 -8.47
CA PRO A 145 -11.05 11.21 -9.10
C PRO A 145 -12.35 10.68 -9.72
N ALA A 146 -12.47 9.36 -9.92
CA ALA A 146 -13.67 8.72 -10.44
C ALA A 146 -14.65 8.35 -9.32
N ALA A 147 -14.28 8.52 -8.05
CA ALA A 147 -15.17 8.25 -6.93
C ALA A 147 -16.24 9.36 -6.81
N PRO A 148 -17.45 9.02 -6.35
CA PRO A 148 -18.46 10.02 -6.02
C PRO A 148 -17.91 11.04 -5.01
N ALA A 149 -18.39 12.29 -5.11
CA ALA A 149 -18.06 13.32 -4.12
C ALA A 149 -18.40 12.83 -2.71
N THR A 150 -17.46 12.98 -1.79
CA THR A 150 -17.65 12.60 -0.39
C THR A 150 -18.61 13.55 0.30
N LYS A 151 -19.47 12.99 1.15
CA LYS A 151 -20.30 13.80 2.03
C LYS A 151 -19.45 14.38 3.18
N PRO A 152 -19.87 15.48 3.80
CA PRO A 152 -19.21 16.00 4.99
C PRO A 152 -19.04 14.90 6.06
N GLY A 153 -17.81 14.66 6.50
CA GLY A 153 -17.48 13.64 7.49
C GLY A 153 -17.10 12.26 6.93
N GLU A 154 -17.34 11.99 5.64
CA GLU A 154 -16.89 10.76 4.98
C GLU A 154 -15.45 10.89 4.46
N LEU A 155 -14.70 9.79 4.50
CA LEU A 155 -13.35 9.73 3.93
C LEU A 155 -13.42 9.60 2.41
N ALA A 156 -12.54 10.32 1.72
CA ALA A 156 -12.36 10.15 0.29
C ALA A 156 -11.92 8.72 -0.02
N LYS A 157 -12.34 8.23 -1.19
CA LYS A 157 -11.85 6.96 -1.69
C LYS A 157 -10.44 7.16 -2.22
N TYR A 158 -9.51 6.36 -1.73
CA TYR A 158 -8.14 6.31 -2.21
C TYR A 158 -7.89 5.02 -2.98
N TYR A 159 -6.95 5.07 -3.93
CA TYR A 159 -6.36 3.89 -4.55
C TYR A 159 -4.85 3.90 -4.35
N VAL A 160 -4.23 2.73 -4.45
CA VAL A 160 -2.79 2.53 -4.37
C VAL A 160 -2.18 2.89 -5.70
N SER A 161 -1.44 4.00 -5.78
CA SER A 161 -0.67 4.38 -6.97
C SER A 161 0.68 3.68 -7.01
N ALA A 162 1.34 3.53 -5.86
CA ALA A 162 2.57 2.77 -5.74
C ALA A 162 2.57 1.95 -4.45
N ASP A 163 3.19 0.77 -4.50
CA ASP A 163 3.34 -0.16 -3.38
C ASP A 163 4.72 -0.80 -3.43
N ALA A 164 5.44 -0.79 -2.31
CA ALA A 164 6.71 -1.46 -2.17
C ALA A 164 6.74 -2.25 -0.86
N LEU A 165 6.72 -3.58 -0.96
CA LEU A 165 6.87 -4.50 0.16
C LEU A 165 8.24 -5.15 0.15
N ARG A 166 8.88 -5.21 1.32
CA ARG A 166 10.10 -5.98 1.55
C ARG A 166 10.06 -6.68 2.90
N PHE A 167 10.52 -7.93 2.94
CA PHE A 167 10.86 -8.58 4.21
C PHE A 167 12.16 -8.01 4.78
N VAL A 168 12.16 -7.75 6.08
CA VAL A 168 13.29 -7.16 6.81
C VAL A 168 13.69 -8.12 7.94
N GLY A 169 14.99 -8.22 8.22
CA GLY A 169 15.54 -9.25 9.12
C GLY A 169 16.17 -10.40 8.37
#